data_AF-A0A392R0X9-F1
#
_entry.id   AF-A0A392R0X9-F1
#
_cell.length_a   1.000
_cell.length_b   1.000
_cell.length_c   1.000
_cell.angle_alpha   90.00
_cell.angle_beta   90.00
_cell.angle_gamma   90.00
#
_symmetry.space_group_name_H-M   'P 1'
#
loop_
_entity.id
_entity.type
_entity.pdbx_description
1 polymer ?
#
loop_
_entity_poly.entity_id
_entity_poly.type
_entity_poly.pdbx_seq_one_letter_code
_entity_poly.pdbx_strand_id
1 'polypeptide(L)'
;TNIAVFHRAHQVATWSSYNAKVKSLLLFGDHIVSLDADGNLFLWEFKGIKDNLIPFTSPRHIKLDHNFIPTCIVHPDTYLNKVLIGSEQGTMQLWNINT
;
A
#
# COMPACT_ATOMS: atom_id res chain seq x y z
N THR A 1 -4.10 -11.40 -6.05
CA THR A 1 -5.02 -11.14 -4.91
C THR A 1 -5.72 -9.81 -5.14
N ASN A 2 -7.00 -9.67 -4.80
CA ASN A 2 -7.74 -8.43 -5.03
C ASN A 2 -8.03 -7.73 -3.70
N ILE A 3 -8.12 -6.39 -3.73
CA ILE A 3 -8.62 -5.58 -2.62
C ILE A 3 -10.04 -5.17 -2.97
N ALA A 4 -10.99 -5.45 -2.08
CA ALA A 4 -12.35 -4.97 -2.23
C ALA A 4 -12.53 -3.68 -1.42
N VAL A 5 -13.14 -2.67 -2.04
CA VAL A 5 -13.45 -1.39 -1.40
C VAL A 5 -14.92 -1.38 -1.05
N PHE A 6 -15.21 -1.10 0.21
CA PHE A 6 -16.57 -1.03 0.72
C PHE A 6 -16.89 0.39 1.18
N HIS A 7 -18.05 0.89 0.78
CA HIS A 7 -18.68 2.00 1.46
C HIS A 7 -19.77 1.44 2.35
N ARG A 8 -19.54 1.49 3.67
CA ARG A 8 -20.36 0.79 4.66
C ARG A 8 -20.38 -0.71 4.36
N ALA A 9 -21.55 -1.27 4.00
CA ALA A 9 -21.73 -2.68 3.69
C ALA A 9 -21.81 -2.98 2.18
N HIS A 10 -21.68 -1.98 1.31
CA HIS A 10 -21.76 -2.16 -0.14
C HIS A 10 -20.37 -2.15 -0.76
N GLN A 11 -20.04 -3.19 -1.53
CA GLN A 11 -18.81 -3.21 -2.32
C GLN A 11 -18.96 -2.21 -3.47
N VAL A 12 -18.09 -1.20 -3.49
CA VAL A 12 -18.15 -0.08 -4.43
C VAL A 12 -17.05 -0.14 -5.48
N ALA A 13 -15.96 -0.87 -5.21
CA ALA A 13 -14.90 -1.13 -6.18
C ALA A 13 -14.10 -2.39 -5.83
N THR A 14 -13.33 -2.85 -6.81
CA THR A 14 -12.30 -3.87 -6.65
C THR A 14 -11.00 -3.35 -7.26
N TRP A 15 -9.92 -3.35 -6.49
CA TRP A 15 -8.60 -2.97 -6.94
C TRP A 15 -7.73 -4.22 -7.15
N SER A 16 -7.13 -4.31 -8.33
CA SER A 16 -6.32 -5.47 -8.74
C SER A 16 -5.04 -5.01 -9.41
N SER A 17 -3.91 -5.16 -8.73
CA SER A 17 -2.56 -4.99 -9.31
C SER A 17 -1.57 -6.06 -8.86
N TYR A 18 -2.02 -7.07 -8.09
CA TYR A 18 -1.13 -7.95 -7.35
C TYR A 18 -1.04 -9.35 -7.97
N ASN A 19 0.19 -9.76 -8.23
CA ASN A 19 0.52 -11.16 -8.52
C ASN A 19 0.72 -12.00 -7.25
N ALA A 20 0.90 -11.36 -6.08
CA ALA A 20 1.11 -12.02 -4.79
C ALA A 20 -0.02 -11.77 -3.78
N LYS A 21 0.10 -12.36 -2.58
CA LYS A 21 -0.83 -12.15 -1.46
C LYS A 21 -0.55 -10.82 -0.78
N VAL A 22 -1.56 -9.95 -0.67
CA VAL A 22 -1.45 -8.71 0.13
C VAL A 22 -1.30 -9.08 1.60
N LYS A 23 -0.27 -8.57 2.26
CA LYS A 23 0.02 -8.78 3.68
C LYS A 23 -0.47 -7.64 4.55
N SER A 24 -0.37 -6.40 4.07
CA SER A 24 -0.72 -5.21 4.86
C SER A 24 -1.40 -4.13 4.02
N LEU A 25 -2.29 -3.39 4.67
CA LEU A 25 -2.91 -2.16 4.16
C LEU A 25 -2.70 -1.05 5.20
N LEU A 26 -2.26 0.12 4.75
CA LEU A 26 -2.00 1.29 5.59
C LEU A 26 -2.65 2.52 4.96
N LEU A 27 -3.39 3.28 5.77
CA LEU A 27 -3.89 4.60 5.37
C LEU A 27 -2.75 5.63 5.47
N PHE A 28 -2.51 6.37 4.39
CA PHE A 28 -1.52 7.43 4.31
C PHE A 28 -2.12 8.67 3.65
N GLY A 29 -2.66 9.59 4.45
CA GLY A 29 -3.38 10.77 3.94
C GLY A 29 -4.49 10.36 2.97
N ASP A 30 -4.44 10.89 1.74
CA ASP A 30 -5.38 10.57 0.65
C ASP A 30 -4.98 9.32 -0.16
N HIS A 31 -4.14 8.45 0.41
CA HIS A 31 -3.69 7.22 -0.24
C HIS A 31 -3.91 6.01 0.66
N ILE A 32 -4.14 4.87 0.02
CA ILE A 32 -3.97 3.56 0.65
C ILE A 32 -2.63 3.01 0.16
N VAL A 33 -1.77 2.62 1.10
CA VAL A 33 -0.55 1.87 0.82
C VAL A 33 -0.85 0.40 1.03
N SER A 34 -0.54 -0.41 0.03
CA SER A 34 -0.64 -1.87 0.12
C SER A 34 0.74 -2.50 -0.02
N LEU A 35 1.00 -3.54 0.76
CA LEU A 35 2.24 -4.29 0.72
C LEU A 35 1.93 -5.78 0.54
N ASP A 36 2.53 -6.39 -0.49
CA ASP A 36 2.37 -7.81 -0.76
C ASP A 36 3.55 -8.67 -0.26
N ALA A 37 3.37 -9.99 -0.31
CA ALA A 37 4.33 -10.97 0.17
C ALA A 37 5.66 -10.97 -0.60
N ASP A 38 5.68 -10.45 -1.82
CA ASP A 38 6.86 -10.40 -2.68
C ASP A 38 7.61 -9.07 -2.54
N GLY A 39 7.18 -8.18 -1.63
CA GLY A 39 7.80 -6.87 -1.44
C GLY A 39 7.42 -5.86 -2.52
N ASN A 40 6.26 -6.00 -3.15
CA ASN A 40 5.69 -4.93 -3.97
C ASN A 40 4.83 -4.03 -3.09
N LEU A 41 5.16 -2.74 -3.11
CA LEU A 41 4.40 -1.68 -2.45
C LEU A 41 3.64 -0.89 -3.51
N PHE A 42 2.32 -0.79 -3.37
CA PHE A 42 1.48 0.01 -4.25
C PHE A 42 0.82 1.15 -3.49
N LEU A 43 0.80 2.32 -4.12
CA LEU A 43 0.15 3.52 -3.60
C LEU A 43 -1.10 3.79 -4.43
N TRP A 44 -2.25 3.66 -3.78
CA TRP A 44 -3.57 3.85 -4.37
C TRP A 44 -4.07 5.23 -3.99
N GLU A 45 -4.22 6.11 -4.98
CA GLU A 45 -4.87 7.40 -4.77
C GLU A 45 -6.34 7.20 -4.43
N PHE A 46 -6.77 7.84 -3.36
CA PHE A 46 -8.14 7.78 -2.86
C PHE A 46 -8.56 9.17 -2.36
N LYS A 47 -9.15 9.97 -3.24
CA LYS A 47 -9.76 11.27 -2.89
C LYS A 47 -11.16 11.07 -2.32
N GLY A 48 -11.25 10.41 -1.17
CA GLY A 48 -12.50 10.16 -0.46
C GLY A 48 -13.49 9.25 -1.21
N ILE A 49 -14.53 8.83 -0.50
CA ILE A 49 -15.51 7.84 -1.00
C ILE A 49 -16.42 8.43 -2.10
N LYS A 50 -16.53 9.76 -2.18
CA LYS A 50 -17.56 10.43 -3.00
C LYS A 50 -17.16 10.66 -4.45
N ASP A 51 -15.88 10.89 -4.72
CA ASP A 51 -15.49 11.39 -6.04
C ASP A 51 -14.85 10.34 -6.93
N ASN A 52 -14.02 9.42 -6.42
CA ASN A 52 -13.31 8.44 -7.27
C ASN A 52 -13.11 7.08 -6.57
N LEU A 53 -13.99 6.12 -6.84
CA LEU A 53 -13.91 4.75 -6.30
C LEU A 53 -12.96 3.84 -7.09
N ILE A 54 -12.62 4.27 -8.30
CA ILE A 54 -11.75 3.56 -9.24
C ILE A 54 -10.48 4.41 -9.37
N PRO A 55 -9.28 3.87 -9.13
CA PRO A 55 -8.05 4.58 -9.45
C PRO A 55 -8.07 4.86 -10.95
N PHE A 56 -8.09 6.13 -11.35
CA PHE A 56 -8.12 6.55 -12.77
C PHE A 56 -6.85 6.13 -13.52
N THR A 57 -5.82 5.75 -12.77
CA THR A 57 -4.48 5.42 -13.24
C THR A 57 -3.96 4.19 -12.51
N SER A 58 -3.05 3.47 -13.17
CA SER A 58 -2.25 2.42 -12.54
C SER A 58 -1.66 2.95 -11.22
N PRO A 59 -1.76 2.21 -10.10
CA PRO A 59 -1.18 2.65 -8.84
C PRO A 59 0.32 2.83 -8.99
N ARG A 60 0.90 3.77 -8.24
CA ARG A 60 2.36 3.89 -8.18
C ARG A 60 2.91 2.63 -7.51
N HIS A 61 4.01 2.12 -8.05
CA HIS A 61 4.62 0.86 -7.62
C HIS A 61 6.07 1.08 -7.20
N ILE A 62 6.42 0.55 -6.04
CA ILE A 62 7.79 0.51 -5.49
C ILE A 62 8.13 -0.95 -5.21
N LYS A 63 9.32 -1.38 -5.62
CA LYS A 63 9.85 -2.71 -5.34
C LYS A 63 10.88 -2.62 -4.22
N LEU A 64 10.67 -3.38 -3.15
CA LEU A 64 11.64 -3.54 -2.06
C LEU A 64 12.82 -4.41 -2.52
N ASP A 65 13.92 -4.33 -1.77
CA ASP A 65 15.15 -5.06 -2.10
C ASP A 65 14.95 -6.57 -2.25
N HIS A 66 15.85 -7.20 -3.01
CA HIS A 66 15.90 -8.65 -3.13
C HIS A 66 16.06 -9.33 -1.76
N ASN A 67 15.35 -10.45 -1.56
CA ASN A 67 15.28 -11.21 -0.31
C ASN A 67 14.72 -10.43 0.89
N PHE A 68 14.03 -9.31 0.68
CA PHE A 68 13.30 -8.61 1.72
C PHE A 68 11.87 -9.14 1.80
N ILE A 69 11.56 -9.94 2.82
CA ILE A 69 10.21 -10.48 3.05
C ILE A 69 9.49 -9.58 4.04
N PRO A 70 8.57 -8.72 3.59
CA PRO A 70 7.90 -7.77 4.47
C PRO A 70 7.01 -8.46 5.50
N THR A 71 7.02 -7.95 6.73
CA THR A 71 6.21 -8.44 7.86
C THR A 71 5.35 -7.34 8.47
N CYS A 72 5.81 -6.09 8.47
CA CYS A 72 5.07 -4.94 9.00
C CYS A 72 5.39 -3.66 8.24
N ILE A 73 4.48 -2.69 8.32
CA ILE A 73 4.63 -1.34 7.75
C ILE A 73 4.03 -0.34 8.72
N VAL A 74 4.69 0.82 8.88
CA VAL A 74 4.20 1.92 9.69
C VAL A 74 4.53 3.26 9.04
N HIS A 75 3.67 4.25 9.24
CA HIS A 75 3.99 5.67 9.07
C HIS A 75 4.33 6.22 10.46
N PRO A 76 5.61 6.44 10.81
CA PRO A 76 5.96 7.04 12.09
C PRO A 76 5.44 8.48 12.19
N ASP A 77 5.09 8.92 13.39
CA ASP A 77 4.70 10.30 13.64
C ASP A 77 5.83 11.25 13.19
N THR A 78 5.46 12.40 12.62
CA THR A 78 6.37 13.45 12.10
C THR A 78 7.18 13.08 10.84
N TYR A 79 7.13 11.82 10.37
CA TYR A 79 7.88 11.38 9.18
C TYR A 79 7.15 11.72 7.88
N LEU A 80 7.33 12.96 7.41
CA LEU A 80 6.69 13.43 6.19
C LEU A 80 7.10 12.59 4.97
N ASN A 81 6.08 12.07 4.27
CA ASN A 81 6.17 11.25 3.05
C ASN A 81 6.97 9.95 3.23
N LYS A 82 7.18 9.46 4.46
CA LYS A 82 8.00 8.26 4.68
C LYS A 82 7.23 7.14 5.36
N VAL A 83 7.49 5.93 4.89
CA VAL A 83 7.01 4.69 5.52
C VAL A 83 8.21 3.82 5.89
N LEU A 84 8.15 3.20 7.07
CA LEU A 84 9.13 2.23 7.53
C LEU A 84 8.54 0.83 7.35
N ILE A 85 9.29 -0.06 6.71
CA ILE A 85 8.91 -1.45 6.50
C ILE A 85 9.92 -2.35 7.21
N GLY A 86 9.42 -3.30 7.99
CA GLY A 86 10.22 -4.36 8.61
C GLY A 86 10.14 -5.67 7.84
N SER A 87 11.21 -6.46 7.90
CA SER A 87 11.29 -7.76 7.26
C SER A 87 11.45 -8.92 8.25
N GLU A 88 11.18 -10.14 7.76
CA GLU A 88 11.49 -11.38 8.47
C GLU A 88 13.00 -11.57 8.67
N GLN A 89 13.83 -10.98 7.81
CA GLN A 89 15.29 -11.02 7.89
C GLN A 89 15.85 -10.14 9.04
N GLY A 90 14.99 -9.39 9.74
CA GLY A 90 15.39 -8.47 10.80
C GLY A 90 15.93 -7.12 10.31
N THR A 91 15.96 -6.90 8.99
CA THR A 91 16.30 -5.62 8.39
C THR A 91 15.07 -4.72 8.26
N MET A 92 15.29 -3.41 8.19
CA MET A 92 14.24 -2.43 7.95
C MET A 92 14.62 -1.50 6.80
N GLN A 93 13.62 -1.05 6.06
CA GLN A 93 13.79 -0.07 4.98
C GLN A 93 12.87 1.13 5.18
N LEU A 94 13.43 2.33 5.02
CA LEU A 94 12.71 3.59 5.08
C LEU A 94 12.54 4.14 3.67
N TRP A 95 11.29 4.25 3.21
CA TRP A 95 10.98 4.67 1.85
C TRP A 95 10.28 6.01 1.84
N ASN A 96 10.74 6.92 0.98
CA ASN A 96 9.99 8.11 0.62
C ASN A 96 8.92 7.71 -0.41
N ILE A 97 7.65 7.89 -0.09
CA ILE A 97 6.55 7.50 -0.97
C ILE A 97 6.15 8.61 -1.95
N ASN A 98 6.81 9.76 -1.95
CA ASN A 98 6.62 10.81 -2.97
C ASN A 98 7.61 10.73 -4.14
N THR A 99 8.65 9.90 -4.05
CA THR A 99 9.65 9.71 -5.11
C THR A 99 9.21 8.73 -6.19
#